data_AF-A0A7X7U317-F1
#
_entry.id   AF-A0A7X7U317-F1
#
_cell.length_a   1.000
_cell.length_b   1.000
_cell.length_c   1.000
_cell.angle_alpha   90.00
_cell.angle_beta   90.00
_cell.angle_gamma   90.00
#
_symmetry.space_group_name_H-M   'P 1'
#
loop_
_entity.id
_entity.type
_entity.pdbx_description
1 polymer ?
#
loop_
_entity_poly.entity_id
_entity_poly.type
_entity_poly.pdbx_seq_one_letter_code
_entity_poly.pdbx_strand_id
1 'polypeptide(L)'
;FYYTGKFRMPADDRSKSWWVQAEVIVSALRMYRQTNDPRYLAIFESTFDFVETNLVDWQVGEWHSTVTAQGVAQGDKANAWKAGYHNGRSMIECIEILKAWKSQ
;
A
#
# COMPACT_ATOMS: atom_id res chain seq x y z
N PHE A 1 -4.22 3.73 -4.68
CA PHE A 1 -5.60 4.06 -4.27
C PHE A 1 -5.61 5.44 -3.63
N TYR A 2 -6.64 6.25 -3.91
CA TYR A 2 -6.76 7.62 -3.36
C TYR A 2 -7.24 7.60 -1.91
N TYR A 3 -6.98 8.68 -1.18
CA TYR A 3 -7.17 8.75 0.27
C TYR A 3 -8.65 8.76 0.67
N THR A 4 -9.45 9.65 0.09
CA THR A 4 -10.88 9.76 0.43
C THR A 4 -11.72 10.19 -0.76
N GLY A 5 -13.03 9.98 -0.63
CA GLY A 5 -14.05 10.31 -1.61
C GLY A 5 -15.43 9.89 -1.13
N LYS A 6 -16.46 10.60 -1.59
CA LYS A 6 -17.85 10.17 -1.35
C LYS A 6 -18.16 8.91 -2.15
N PHE A 7 -19.00 8.05 -1.59
CA PHE A 7 -19.43 6.83 -2.27
C PHE A 7 -20.04 7.15 -3.65
N ARG A 8 -19.60 6.43 -4.68
CA ARG A 8 -20.00 6.61 -6.10
C ARG A 8 -19.69 7.98 -6.71
N MET A 9 -18.77 8.76 -6.12
CA MET A 9 -18.26 10.01 -6.67
C MET A 9 -16.74 9.90 -6.93
N PRO A 10 -16.17 10.78 -7.78
CA PRO A 10 -14.72 10.91 -7.85
C PRO A 10 -14.12 11.21 -6.47
N ALA A 11 -12.89 10.74 -6.25
CA ALA A 11 -12.13 11.08 -5.04
C ALA A 11 -11.99 12.60 -4.89
N ASP A 12 -12.27 13.11 -3.70
CA ASP A 12 -12.11 14.51 -3.32
C ASP A 12 -10.67 14.78 -2.84
N ASP A 13 -10.01 13.79 -2.23
CA ASP A 13 -8.57 13.80 -2.02
C ASP A 13 -7.88 12.65 -2.76
N ARG A 14 -7.08 13.04 -3.77
CA ARG A 14 -6.28 12.13 -4.60
C ARG A 14 -4.86 11.89 -4.08
N SER A 15 -4.54 12.39 -2.90
CA SER A 15 -3.34 11.99 -2.20
C SER A 15 -3.35 10.49 -1.92
N LYS A 16 -2.17 9.91 -1.75
CA LYS A 16 -1.99 8.48 -1.49
C LYS A 16 -1.35 8.31 -0.12
N SER A 17 -2.17 8.01 0.87
CA SER A 17 -1.73 7.76 2.25
C SER A 17 -1.07 6.38 2.40
N TRP A 18 -0.03 6.31 3.24
CA TRP A 18 0.79 5.12 3.47
C TRP A 18 -0.05 3.90 3.88
N TRP A 19 -0.98 4.07 4.82
CA TRP A 19 -1.75 2.96 5.38
C TRP A 19 -2.74 2.43 4.35
N VAL A 20 -3.36 3.31 3.54
CA VAL A 20 -4.25 2.88 2.45
C VAL A 20 -3.50 2.00 1.46
N GLN A 21 -2.27 2.36 1.08
CA GLN A 21 -1.50 1.54 0.15
C GLN A 21 -1.06 0.21 0.79
N ALA A 22 -0.70 0.22 2.08
CA ALA A 22 -0.36 -0.98 2.84
C ALA A 22 -1.53 -1.98 2.91
N GLU A 23 -2.77 -1.50 3.13
CA GLU A 23 -3.95 -2.37 3.13
C GLU A 23 -4.29 -2.91 1.74
N VAL A 24 -4.05 -2.13 0.69
CA VAL A 24 -4.29 -2.53 -0.69
C VAL A 24 -3.42 -3.71 -1.09
N ILE A 25 -2.11 -3.66 -0.85
CA ILE A 25 -1.20 -4.73 -1.26
C ILE A 25 -1.54 -6.07 -0.59
N VAL A 26 -1.93 -6.03 0.70
CA VAL A 26 -2.40 -7.21 1.43
C VAL A 26 -3.72 -7.72 0.85
N SER A 27 -4.69 -6.83 0.67
CA SER A 27 -6.02 -7.20 0.16
C SER A 27 -5.94 -7.78 -1.24
N ALA A 28 -5.12 -7.19 -2.11
CA ALA A 28 -4.91 -7.63 -3.48
C ALA A 28 -4.30 -9.05 -3.52
N LEU A 29 -3.25 -9.34 -2.75
CA LEU A 29 -2.70 -10.70 -2.68
C LEU A 29 -3.70 -11.71 -2.12
N ARG A 30 -4.44 -11.35 -1.06
CA ARG A 30 -5.48 -12.22 -0.49
C ARG A 30 -6.59 -12.50 -1.50
N MET A 31 -7.03 -11.50 -2.25
CA MET A 31 -8.05 -11.65 -3.29
C MET A 31 -7.57 -12.52 -4.44
N TYR A 32 -6.33 -12.33 -4.90
CA TYR A 32 -5.73 -13.21 -5.91
C TYR A 32 -5.71 -14.66 -5.41
N ARG A 33 -5.22 -14.90 -4.19
CA ARG A 33 -5.19 -16.25 -3.59
C ARG A 33 -6.57 -16.91 -3.52
N GLN A 34 -7.62 -16.15 -3.24
CA GLN A 34 -8.98 -16.71 -3.09
C GLN A 34 -9.73 -16.89 -4.41
N THR A 35 -9.43 -16.06 -5.41
CA THR A 35 -10.22 -16.01 -6.64
C THR A 35 -9.46 -16.52 -7.86
N ASN A 36 -8.14 -16.61 -7.79
CA ASN A 36 -7.23 -16.83 -8.91
C ASN A 36 -7.42 -15.83 -10.08
N ASP A 37 -8.02 -14.67 -9.81
CA ASP A 37 -8.27 -13.64 -10.82
C ASP A 37 -7.02 -12.74 -10.96
N PRO A 38 -6.34 -12.76 -12.13
CA PRO A 38 -5.07 -12.08 -12.32
C PRO A 38 -5.15 -10.56 -12.15
N ARG A 39 -6.35 -9.96 -12.20
CA ARG A 39 -6.52 -8.52 -11.95
C ARG A 39 -6.02 -8.12 -10.57
N TYR A 40 -6.20 -8.98 -9.56
CA TYR A 40 -5.74 -8.68 -8.20
C TYR A 40 -4.22 -8.75 -8.07
N LEU A 41 -3.56 -9.65 -8.80
CA LEU A 41 -2.10 -9.68 -8.83
C LEU A 41 -1.54 -8.41 -9.49
N ALA A 42 -2.13 -7.97 -10.61
CA ALA A 42 -1.74 -6.71 -11.25
C ALA A 42 -1.95 -5.48 -10.34
N ILE A 43 -3.01 -5.48 -9.51
CA ILE A 43 -3.23 -4.43 -8.50
C ILE A 43 -2.14 -4.48 -7.42
N PHE A 44 -1.77 -5.67 -6.96
CA PHE A 44 -0.67 -5.84 -5.99
C PHE A 44 0.64 -5.29 -6.57
N GLU A 45 1.04 -5.74 -7.76
CA GLU A 45 2.31 -5.36 -8.40
C GLU A 45 2.40 -3.85 -8.61
N SER A 46 1.37 -3.24 -9.22
CA SER A 46 1.34 -1.80 -9.47
C SER A 46 1.29 -0.95 -8.18
N THR A 47 0.64 -1.45 -7.12
CA THR A 47 0.60 -0.72 -5.84
C THR A 47 1.90 -0.89 -5.07
N PHE A 48 2.52 -2.08 -5.10
CA PHE A 48 3.80 -2.34 -4.47
C PHE A 48 4.91 -1.52 -5.15
N ASP A 49 4.96 -1.46 -6.48
CA ASP A 49 5.87 -0.60 -7.23
C ASP A 49 5.72 0.88 -6.84
N PHE A 50 4.48 1.36 -6.73
CA PHE A 50 4.21 2.71 -6.25
C PHE A 50 4.73 2.94 -4.83
N VAL A 51 4.50 1.99 -3.91
CA VAL A 51 4.97 2.05 -2.53
C VAL A 51 6.49 2.12 -2.50
N GLU A 52 7.17 1.18 -3.16
CA GLU A 52 8.62 1.04 -3.18
C GLU A 52 9.32 2.28 -3.75
N THR A 53 8.73 2.86 -4.80
CA THR A 53 9.30 4.01 -5.51
C THR A 53 8.99 5.35 -4.84
N ASN A 54 7.82 5.51 -4.23
CA ASN A 54 7.33 6.85 -3.81
C ASN A 54 7.05 6.99 -2.31
N LEU A 55 6.72 5.91 -1.62
CA LEU A 55 6.42 5.95 -0.19
C LEU A 55 7.62 5.56 0.66
N VAL A 56 8.39 4.55 0.25
CA VAL A 56 9.58 4.16 1.00
C VAL A 56 10.64 5.24 0.90
N ASP A 57 11.12 5.68 2.05
CA ASP A 57 12.25 6.58 2.14
C ASP A 57 13.51 5.77 2.36
N TRP A 58 14.21 5.51 1.27
CA TRP A 58 15.44 4.74 1.29
C TRP A 58 16.64 5.50 1.86
N GLN A 59 16.51 6.82 2.09
CA GLN A 59 17.60 7.62 2.64
C GLN A 59 17.67 7.50 4.17
N VAL A 60 16.53 7.57 4.84
CA VAL A 60 16.48 7.54 6.33
C VAL A 60 15.67 6.39 6.90
N GLY A 61 15.01 5.61 6.05
CA GLY A 61 14.14 4.50 6.44
C GLY A 61 12.69 4.93 6.67
N GLU A 62 11.84 3.91 6.80
CA GLU A 62 10.40 4.05 7.02
C GLU A 62 9.66 4.62 5.78
N TRP A 63 8.34 4.77 5.83
CA TRP A 63 7.51 5.27 4.73
C TRP A 63 7.06 6.70 5.01
N HIS A 64 7.11 7.59 4.02
CA HIS A 64 6.41 8.87 4.10
C HIS A 64 4.92 8.67 4.44
N SER A 65 4.33 9.60 5.19
CA SER A 65 2.90 9.55 5.52
C SER A 65 2.04 9.58 4.25
N THR A 66 2.36 10.45 3.31
CA THR A 66 1.52 10.65 2.13
C THR A 66 2.35 11.04 0.93
N VAL A 67 1.92 10.60 -0.25
CA VAL A 67 2.31 11.19 -1.53
C VAL A 67 1.17 12.07 -2.03
N THR A 68 1.45 13.33 -2.33
CA THR A 68 0.43 14.28 -2.81
C THR A 68 -0.10 13.87 -4.18
N ALA A 69 -1.19 14.50 -4.62
CA ALA A 69 -1.73 14.28 -5.97
C ALA A 69 -0.71 14.67 -7.08
N GLN A 70 0.28 15.50 -6.75
CA GLN A 70 1.37 15.91 -7.63
C GLN A 70 2.59 14.97 -7.57
N GLY A 71 2.54 13.91 -6.76
CA GLY A 71 3.63 12.94 -6.66
C GLY A 71 4.72 13.30 -5.64
N VAL A 72 4.48 14.27 -4.77
CA VAL A 72 5.48 14.68 -3.75
C VAL A 72 5.27 13.88 -2.47
N ALA A 73 6.29 13.13 -2.05
CA ALA A 73 6.27 12.39 -0.78
C ALA A 73 6.54 13.34 0.40
N GLN A 74 5.74 13.25 1.47
CA GLN A 74 5.84 14.15 2.62
C GLN A 74 5.22 13.58 3.91
N GLY A 75 5.37 14.34 5.00
CA GLY A 75 4.77 14.10 6.31
C GLY A 75 5.65 13.30 7.26
N ASP A 76 5.30 13.35 8.55
CA ASP A 76 6.08 12.76 9.62
C ASP A 76 6.16 11.23 9.49
N LYS A 77 7.26 10.63 9.95
CA LYS A 77 7.44 9.17 9.98
C LYS A 77 6.67 8.51 11.12
N ALA A 78 6.42 9.25 12.19
CA ALA A 78 5.60 8.81 13.32
C ALA A 78 4.83 10.00 13.91
N ASN A 79 3.59 9.74 14.32
CA ASN A 79 2.74 10.67 15.06
C ASN A 79 1.61 9.87 15.74
N ALA A 80 0.66 10.54 16.38
CA ALA A 80 -0.47 9.88 17.06
C ALA A 80 -1.29 8.92 16.18
N TRP A 81 -1.24 9.08 14.85
CA TRP A 81 -1.96 8.28 13.86
C TRP A 81 -1.04 7.41 13.00
N LYS A 82 0.29 7.52 13.17
CA LYS A 82 1.27 6.79 12.38
C LYS A 82 2.33 6.15 13.27
N ALA A 83 2.38 4.83 13.20
CA ALA A 83 3.41 3.99 13.77
C ALA A 83 3.77 2.86 12.77
N GLY A 84 4.73 2.01 13.12
CA GLY A 84 5.19 0.89 12.28
C GLY A 84 4.20 -0.28 12.13
N TYR A 85 2.93 -0.10 12.47
CA TYR A 85 1.93 -1.17 12.41
C TYR A 85 1.50 -1.50 10.98
N HIS A 86 0.94 -0.54 10.24
CA HIS A 86 0.32 -0.83 8.94
C HIS A 86 1.33 -1.35 7.91
N ASN A 87 2.44 -0.64 7.72
CA ASN A 87 3.50 -1.05 6.80
C ASN A 87 4.19 -2.33 7.29
N GLY A 88 4.55 -2.41 8.58
CA GLY A 88 5.19 -3.61 9.16
C GLY A 88 4.35 -4.88 8.98
N ARG A 89 3.07 -4.83 9.39
CA ARG A 89 2.12 -5.95 9.19
C ARG A 89 1.95 -6.28 7.72
N SER A 90 1.77 -5.26 6.87
CA SER A 90 1.54 -5.50 5.43
C SER A 90 2.68 -6.29 4.80
N MET A 91 3.95 -5.93 5.08
CA MET A 91 5.11 -6.63 4.55
C MET A 91 5.18 -8.07 5.05
N ILE A 92 4.96 -8.30 6.35
CA ILE A 92 4.97 -9.64 6.94
C ILE A 92 3.90 -10.52 6.28
N GLU A 93 2.66 -10.03 6.18
CA GLU A 93 1.55 -10.78 5.56
C GLU A 93 1.80 -11.06 4.08
N CYS A 94 2.28 -10.08 3.31
CA CYS A 94 2.62 -10.29 1.90
C CYS A 94 3.71 -11.36 1.74
N ILE A 95 4.76 -11.33 2.56
CA ILE A 95 5.83 -12.33 2.55
C ILE A 95 5.28 -13.73 2.85
N GLU A 96 4.41 -13.86 3.86
CA GLU A 96 3.79 -15.15 4.21
C GLU A 96 2.97 -15.73 3.05
N ILE A 97 2.14 -14.90 2.41
CA ILE A 97 1.32 -15.30 1.27
C ILE A 97 2.20 -15.75 0.10
N LEU A 98 3.20 -14.94 -0.27
CA LEU A 98 4.07 -15.22 -1.41
C LEU A 98 4.96 -16.44 -1.20
N LYS A 99 5.44 -16.68 0.04
CA LYS A 99 6.19 -17.90 0.37
C LYS A 99 5.33 -19.15 0.22
N ALA A 100 4.06 -19.10 0.64
CA ALA A 100 3.14 -20.22 0.49
C ALA A 100 2.86 -20.58 -0.97
N TRP A 101 2.97 -19.62 -1.90
CA TRP A 101 2.84 -19.90 -3.35
C TRP A 101 4.05 -20.62 -3.92
N LYS A 102 5.27 -20.32 -3.46
CA LYS A 102 6.49 -21.01 -3.93
C LYS A 102 6.53 -22.49 -3.56
N SER A 103 5.75 -22.90 -2.55
CA SER A 103 5.66 -24.28 -2.08
C SER A 103 4.53 -25.10 -2.73
N GLN A 104 3.81 -24.53 -3.70
CA GLN A 104 2.80 -25.19 -4.53
C GLN A 104 3.39 -25.49 -5.91
#